data_AF-A0A2G6H5R4-F1
#
_entry.id   AF-A0A2G6H5R4-F1
#
_cell.length_a   1.000
_cell.length_b   1.000
_cell.length_c   1.000
_cell.angle_alpha   90.00
_cell.angle_beta   90.00
_cell.angle_gamma   90.00
#
_symmetry.space_group_name_H-M   'P 1'
#
loop_
_entity.id
_entity.type
_entity.pdbx_description
1 polymer ?
#
loop_
_entity_poly.entity_id
_entity_poly.type
_entity_poly.pdbx_seq_one_letter_code
_entity_poly.pdbx_strand_id
1 'polypeptide(L)'
;MQTKATLLFLFICSISFAQKHTSLKKYSSKELYSDFDFMVNALKEAHAGLYWYQSVATFDSICAQERAKIKDGMHSYDFFRIASKIVTATKEGHCRIGSSKDIGEYFNEKALIPPIIVKVLDKKVYILNDIEHYNIKGKILTKINNTSIDSIIKVLFSYSPRCADGFIKTGKLRYTIDYSGLAYYYTDYFTNTSTYTLELLNTKNHQTETIRVKGASSKAFSVIENAITHPEFQQPIDLKIDTNKKIAQLSIHSFRHTYYDKDGNEDKAFNIFTGKIDSV
;
A
#
# COMPACT_ATOMS: atom_id res chain seq x y z
N MET A 1 36.85 54.40 -47.78
CA MET A 1 35.97 53.21 -47.67
C MET A 1 35.55 53.07 -46.21
N GLN A 2 34.30 53.43 -45.86
CA GLN A 2 33.76 53.23 -44.51
C GLN A 2 33.07 51.87 -44.47
N THR A 3 33.65 50.93 -43.74
CA THR A 3 33.06 49.61 -43.47
C THR A 3 31.94 49.77 -42.43
N LYS A 4 30.69 49.59 -42.85
CA LYS A 4 29.55 49.48 -41.94
C LYS A 4 29.56 48.08 -41.32
N ALA A 5 29.77 48.00 -40.01
CA ALA A 5 29.60 46.77 -39.26
C ALA A 5 28.12 46.61 -38.88
N THR A 6 27.43 45.64 -39.48
CA THR A 6 26.07 45.26 -39.10
C THR A 6 26.14 44.30 -37.92
N LEU A 7 25.68 44.74 -36.74
CA LEU A 7 25.57 43.89 -35.55
C LEU A 7 24.28 43.06 -35.65
N LEU A 8 24.40 41.74 -35.82
CA LEU A 8 23.28 40.81 -35.82
C LEU A 8 22.98 40.38 -34.36
N PHE A 9 21.86 40.83 -33.81
CA PHE A 9 21.43 40.48 -32.46
C PHE A 9 20.72 39.12 -32.49
N LEU A 10 21.40 38.04 -32.09
CA LEU A 10 20.80 36.71 -31.96
C LEU A 10 19.92 36.68 -30.70
N PHE A 11 18.60 36.68 -30.88
CA PHE A 11 17.63 36.55 -29.80
C PHE A 11 17.52 35.06 -29.42
N ILE A 12 18.34 34.62 -28.47
CA ILE A 12 18.24 33.26 -27.89
C ILE A 12 17.01 33.25 -26.98
N CYS A 13 15.87 32.80 -27.52
CA CYS A 13 14.68 32.54 -26.73
C CYS A 13 14.93 31.27 -25.90
N SER A 14 15.40 31.44 -24.66
CA SER A 14 15.49 30.35 -23.70
C SER A 14 14.08 29.88 -23.37
N ILE A 15 13.67 28.75 -23.97
CA ILE A 15 12.46 28.03 -23.58
C ILE A 15 12.74 27.45 -22.19
N SER A 16 12.47 28.24 -21.16
CA SER A 16 12.50 27.78 -19.78
C SER A 16 11.34 26.81 -19.61
N PHE A 17 11.61 25.51 -19.73
CA PHE A 17 10.71 24.49 -19.23
C PHE A 17 10.65 24.66 -17.71
N ALA A 18 9.60 25.32 -17.22
CA ALA A 18 9.29 25.32 -15.80
C ALA A 18 9.04 23.85 -15.42
N GLN A 19 9.99 23.23 -14.72
CA GLN A 19 9.75 21.95 -14.07
C GLN A 19 8.59 22.16 -13.10
N LYS A 20 7.45 21.51 -13.36
CA LYS A 20 6.32 21.48 -12.43
C LYS A 20 6.86 20.92 -11.12
N HIS A 21 7.10 21.78 -10.14
CA HIS A 21 7.57 21.36 -8.84
C HIS A 21 6.36 20.82 -8.08
N THR A 22 6.17 19.50 -8.06
CA THR A 22 5.10 18.90 -7.29
C THR A 22 5.39 19.08 -5.80
N SER A 23 4.62 19.96 -5.17
CA SER A 23 4.59 20.19 -3.74
C SER A 23 3.27 19.69 -3.18
N LEU A 24 3.32 19.20 -1.95
CA LEU A 24 2.11 18.83 -1.22
C LEU A 24 1.32 20.11 -0.91
N LYS A 25 0.02 20.06 -1.17
CA LYS A 25 -0.86 21.20 -0.88
C LYS A 25 -0.96 21.39 0.64
N LYS A 26 -0.81 22.63 1.08
CA LYS A 26 -1.02 23.05 2.47
C LYS A 26 -2.41 23.64 2.65
N TYR A 27 -2.96 23.48 3.84
CA TYR A 27 -4.28 23.95 4.21
C TYR A 27 -4.23 24.75 5.51
N SER A 28 -5.19 25.65 5.68
CA SER A 28 -5.38 26.30 6.97
C SER A 28 -5.91 25.30 7.99
N SER A 29 -5.60 25.52 9.25
CA SER A 29 -6.16 24.72 10.36
C SER A 29 -7.69 24.70 10.35
N LYS A 30 -8.34 25.81 9.96
CA LYS A 30 -9.79 25.90 9.84
C LYS A 30 -10.37 24.90 8.83
N GLU A 31 -9.77 24.81 7.64
CA GLU A 31 -10.18 23.83 6.62
C GLU A 31 -9.98 22.40 7.13
N LEU A 32 -8.83 22.12 7.74
CA LEU A 32 -8.51 20.78 8.25
C LEU A 32 -9.42 20.34 9.39
N TYR A 33 -9.76 21.24 10.32
CA TYR A 33 -10.74 20.94 11.37
C TYR A 33 -12.13 20.70 10.80
N SER A 34 -12.55 21.49 9.80
CA SER A 34 -13.83 21.30 9.12
C SER A 34 -13.94 19.91 8.49
N ASP A 35 -12.92 19.49 7.72
CA ASP A 35 -12.89 18.18 7.08
C ASP A 35 -12.81 17.04 8.11
N PHE A 36 -12.02 17.22 9.17
CA PHE A 36 -11.91 16.24 10.25
C PHE A 36 -13.25 16.03 10.96
N ASP A 37 -13.90 17.12 11.38
CA ASP A 37 -15.16 17.08 12.11
C ASP A 37 -16.28 16.52 11.23
N PHE A 38 -16.31 16.89 9.94
CA PHE A 38 -17.23 16.30 8.96
C PHE A 38 -17.06 14.79 8.85
N MET A 39 -15.83 14.30 8.68
CA MET A 39 -15.55 12.87 8.58
C MET A 39 -15.96 12.11 9.85
N VAL A 40 -15.60 12.61 11.02
CA VAL A 40 -15.96 11.96 12.30
C VAL A 40 -17.47 11.92 12.50
N ASN A 41 -18.18 13.00 12.20
CA ASN A 41 -19.64 13.05 12.31
C ASN A 41 -20.31 12.10 11.32
N ALA A 42 -19.84 12.07 10.06
CA ALA A 42 -20.35 11.14 9.05
C ALA A 42 -20.16 9.67 9.47
N LEU A 43 -19.02 9.33 10.09
CA LEU A 43 -18.82 7.99 10.66
C LEU A 43 -19.82 7.71 11.78
N LYS A 44 -19.99 8.64 12.73
CA LYS A 44 -20.93 8.46 13.86
C LYS A 44 -22.38 8.32 13.42
N GLU A 45 -22.77 9.03 12.37
CA GLU A 45 -24.15 9.06 11.88
C GLU A 45 -24.48 7.85 10.98
N ALA A 46 -23.59 7.51 10.04
CA ALA A 46 -23.92 6.58 8.97
C ALA A 46 -23.23 5.20 9.08
N HIS A 47 -22.16 5.06 9.87
CA HIS A 47 -21.41 3.81 9.95
C HIS A 47 -22.06 2.83 10.96
N ALA A 48 -22.95 1.97 10.48
CA ALA A 48 -23.72 1.02 11.30
C ALA A 48 -22.86 0.14 12.24
N GLY A 49 -21.62 -0.17 11.86
CA GLY A 49 -20.69 -0.99 12.64
C GLY A 49 -19.63 -0.26 13.46
N LEU A 50 -19.73 1.06 13.65
CA LEU A 50 -18.61 1.89 14.17
C LEU A 50 -18.08 1.40 15.53
N TYR A 51 -18.98 0.85 16.35
CA TYR A 51 -18.72 0.45 17.73
C TYR A 51 -18.77 -1.08 17.93
N TRP A 52 -18.81 -1.89 16.86
CA TRP A 52 -18.84 -3.35 17.00
C TRP A 52 -17.58 -3.92 17.67
N TYR A 53 -16.43 -3.27 17.46
CA TYR A 53 -15.13 -3.78 17.89
C TYR A 53 -14.38 -2.80 18.80
N GLN A 54 -15.01 -1.73 19.24
CA GLN A 54 -14.47 -0.73 20.15
C GLN A 54 -15.59 0.04 20.84
N SER A 55 -15.34 0.53 22.06
CA SER A 55 -16.31 1.37 22.76
C SER A 55 -16.37 2.79 22.18
N VAL A 56 -17.49 3.48 22.40
CA VAL A 56 -17.64 4.90 22.08
C VAL A 56 -16.52 5.72 22.71
N ALA A 57 -16.23 5.51 24.00
CA ALA A 57 -15.17 6.21 24.72
C ALA A 57 -13.79 6.00 24.10
N THR A 58 -13.49 4.78 23.65
CA THR A 58 -12.23 4.48 22.96
C THR A 58 -12.12 5.20 21.63
N PHE A 59 -13.17 5.14 20.80
CA PHE A 59 -13.19 5.82 19.50
C PHE A 59 -13.08 7.34 19.65
N ASP A 60 -13.84 7.93 20.57
CA ASP A 60 -13.84 9.37 20.82
C ASP A 60 -12.50 9.84 21.38
N SER A 61 -11.86 9.05 22.24
CA SER A 61 -10.50 9.33 22.71
C SER A 61 -9.49 9.34 21.56
N ILE A 62 -9.59 8.39 20.62
CA ILE A 62 -8.71 8.37 19.43
C ILE A 62 -8.98 9.61 18.58
N CYS A 63 -10.25 9.95 18.34
CA CYS A 63 -10.63 11.15 17.59
C CYS A 63 -10.04 12.41 18.23
N ALA A 64 -10.18 12.59 19.54
CA ALA A 64 -9.64 13.75 20.24
C ALA A 64 -8.11 13.83 20.14
N GLN A 65 -7.41 12.71 20.31
CA GLN A 65 -5.95 12.65 20.21
C GLN A 65 -5.43 12.99 18.82
N GLU A 66 -6.07 12.48 17.76
CA GLU A 66 -5.66 12.75 16.38
C GLU A 66 -6.07 14.17 15.95
N ARG A 67 -7.23 14.67 16.39
CA ARG A 67 -7.68 16.04 16.15
C ARG A 67 -6.68 17.07 16.71
N ALA A 68 -6.11 16.80 17.89
CA ALA A 68 -5.12 17.67 18.52
C ALA A 68 -3.79 17.77 17.76
N LYS A 69 -3.53 16.89 16.78
CA LYS A 69 -2.33 16.94 15.94
C LYS A 69 -2.46 17.92 14.78
N ILE A 70 -3.68 18.38 14.46
CA ILE A 70 -3.95 19.33 13.37
C ILE A 70 -3.26 20.66 13.68
N LYS A 71 -2.53 21.18 12.69
CA LYS A 71 -1.76 22.42 12.77
C LYS A 71 -2.01 23.28 11.54
N ASP A 72 -1.89 24.59 11.71
CA ASP A 72 -1.99 25.52 10.60
C ASP A 72 -0.86 25.30 9.59
N GLY A 73 -1.19 25.32 8.30
CA GLY A 73 -0.23 25.08 7.22
C GLY A 73 0.22 23.62 7.08
N MET A 74 -0.45 22.66 7.75
CA MET A 74 -0.23 21.24 7.55
C MET A 74 -0.57 20.84 6.11
N HIS A 75 0.24 19.95 5.53
CA HIS A 75 0.01 19.49 4.17
C HIS A 75 -0.90 18.26 4.12
N SER A 76 -1.53 18.05 2.97
CA SER A 76 -2.43 16.94 2.65
C SER A 76 -1.97 15.59 3.21
N TYR A 77 -0.68 15.27 3.06
CA TYR A 77 -0.13 13.98 3.47
C TYR A 77 -0.15 13.74 4.99
N ASP A 78 0.09 14.78 5.80
CA ASP A 78 0.05 14.67 7.27
C ASP A 78 -1.40 14.56 7.75
N PHE A 79 -2.30 15.31 7.12
CA PHE A 79 -3.73 15.16 7.38
C PHE A 79 -4.26 13.79 6.97
N PHE A 80 -3.79 13.24 5.85
CA PHE A 80 -4.14 11.88 5.42
C PHE A 80 -3.73 10.83 6.46
N ARG A 81 -2.57 10.99 7.12
CA ARG A 81 -2.14 10.10 8.21
C ARG A 81 -3.05 10.19 9.44
N ILE A 82 -3.48 11.40 9.81
CA ILE A 82 -4.49 11.65 10.86
C ILE A 82 -5.80 10.96 10.51
N ALA A 83 -6.31 11.19 9.31
CA ALA A 83 -7.60 10.63 8.90
C ALA A 83 -7.54 9.09 8.76
N SER A 84 -6.41 8.55 8.31
CA SER A 84 -6.16 7.11 8.26
C SER A 84 -6.20 6.44 9.63
N LYS A 85 -5.77 7.13 10.70
CA LYS A 85 -5.91 6.64 12.08
C LYS A 85 -7.36 6.51 12.51
N ILE A 86 -8.19 7.50 12.19
CA ILE A 86 -9.62 7.49 12.51
C ILE A 86 -10.32 6.35 11.79
N VAL A 87 -10.11 6.23 10.47
CA VAL A 87 -10.72 5.16 9.68
C VAL A 87 -10.21 3.79 10.11
N THR A 88 -8.93 3.65 10.48
CA THR A 88 -8.42 2.38 11.01
C THR A 88 -9.05 1.99 12.34
N ALA A 89 -9.44 2.98 13.15
CA ALA A 89 -10.08 2.73 14.44
C ALA A 89 -11.46 2.09 14.27
N THR A 90 -12.17 2.30 13.16
CA THR A 90 -13.49 1.64 12.91
C THR A 90 -13.39 0.12 12.88
N LYS A 91 -12.19 -0.42 12.56
CA LYS A 91 -11.92 -1.86 12.42
C LYS A 91 -12.87 -2.55 11.43
N GLU A 92 -13.18 -1.88 10.34
CA GLU A 92 -14.05 -2.38 9.28
C GLU A 92 -13.31 -2.30 7.94
N GLY A 93 -13.28 -3.42 7.19
CA GLY A 93 -12.43 -3.60 6.02
C GLY A 93 -12.91 -2.88 4.74
N HIS A 94 -14.15 -2.41 4.71
CA HIS A 94 -14.78 -1.67 3.62
C HIS A 94 -14.81 -0.15 3.86
N CYS A 95 -14.53 0.30 5.08
CA CYS A 95 -14.35 1.68 5.48
C CYS A 95 -12.93 2.09 5.11
N ARG A 96 -12.80 2.91 4.06
CA ARG A 96 -11.52 3.21 3.44
C ARG A 96 -11.35 4.71 3.28
N ILE A 97 -10.09 5.13 3.38
CA ILE A 97 -9.67 6.48 3.02
C ILE A 97 -8.65 6.42 1.88
N GLY A 98 -8.81 7.32 0.92
CA GLY A 98 -7.88 7.54 -0.17
C GLY A 98 -7.04 8.78 0.08
N SER A 99 -5.81 8.78 -0.43
CA SER A 99 -4.97 9.98 -0.47
C SER A 99 -5.51 10.95 -1.52
N SER A 100 -5.31 12.26 -1.31
CA SER A 100 -5.61 13.28 -2.32
C SER A 100 -4.68 13.15 -3.54
N LYS A 101 -5.09 13.76 -4.66
CA LYS A 101 -4.34 13.69 -5.93
C LYS A 101 -2.90 14.19 -5.81
N ASP A 102 -2.67 15.27 -5.07
CA ASP A 102 -1.34 15.85 -4.87
C ASP A 102 -0.39 14.92 -4.10
N ILE A 103 -0.90 14.09 -3.18
CA ILE A 103 -0.09 13.05 -2.52
C ILE A 103 0.35 12.02 -3.56
N GLY A 104 -0.55 11.58 -4.45
CA GLY A 104 -0.21 10.63 -5.52
C GLY A 104 0.82 11.19 -6.50
N GLU A 105 0.67 12.46 -6.91
CA GLU A 105 1.66 13.16 -7.74
C GLU A 105 3.01 13.26 -7.02
N TYR A 106 3.01 13.67 -5.75
CA TYR A 106 4.23 13.79 -4.95
C TYR A 106 4.93 12.44 -4.78
N PHE A 107 4.17 11.38 -4.48
CA PHE A 107 4.71 10.04 -4.33
C PHE A 107 5.37 9.58 -5.63
N ASN A 108 4.68 9.73 -6.77
CA ASN A 108 5.21 9.31 -8.07
C ASN A 108 6.51 10.04 -8.46
N GLU A 109 6.64 11.31 -8.11
CA GLU A 109 7.81 12.12 -8.48
C GLU A 109 8.96 12.06 -7.46
N LYS A 110 8.66 11.91 -6.16
CA LYS A 110 9.61 12.16 -5.07
C LYS A 110 9.85 10.95 -4.16
N ALA A 111 9.01 9.91 -4.22
CA ALA A 111 9.18 8.73 -3.37
C ALA A 111 10.49 8.01 -3.68
N LEU A 112 11.21 7.62 -2.62
CA LEU A 112 12.35 6.70 -2.69
C LEU A 112 11.94 5.43 -1.94
N ILE A 113 11.47 4.45 -2.69
CA ILE A 113 10.84 3.24 -2.18
C ILE A 113 11.92 2.21 -1.83
N PRO A 114 11.89 1.54 -0.67
CA PRO A 114 12.77 0.40 -0.39
C PRO A 114 12.61 -0.64 -1.51
N PRO A 115 13.69 -1.03 -2.23
CA PRO A 115 13.59 -1.91 -3.40
C PRO A 115 13.39 -3.40 -3.03
N ILE A 116 12.42 -3.68 -2.16
CA ILE A 116 12.08 -5.01 -1.67
C ILE A 116 10.62 -5.33 -1.99
N ILE A 117 10.39 -6.58 -2.32
CA ILE A 117 9.07 -7.18 -2.45
C ILE A 117 9.05 -8.39 -1.54
N VAL A 118 8.01 -8.53 -0.74
CA VAL A 118 8.03 -9.50 0.37
C VAL A 118 6.84 -10.46 0.35
N LYS A 119 6.95 -11.54 1.12
CA LYS A 119 5.84 -12.44 1.42
C LYS A 119 5.89 -12.84 2.88
N VAL A 120 4.77 -12.71 3.59
CA VAL A 120 4.65 -13.23 4.95
C VAL A 120 4.30 -14.72 4.89
N LEU A 121 5.18 -15.55 5.41
CA LEU A 121 4.98 -16.99 5.57
C LEU A 121 5.37 -17.37 6.99
N ASP A 122 4.50 -18.09 7.70
CA ASP A 122 4.72 -18.51 9.10
C ASP A 122 5.27 -17.37 9.99
N LYS A 123 4.61 -16.20 9.92
CA LYS A 123 4.95 -14.97 10.66
C LYS A 123 6.32 -14.35 10.34
N LYS A 124 7.03 -14.85 9.32
CA LYS A 124 8.32 -14.31 8.86
C LYS A 124 8.14 -13.59 7.53
N VAL A 125 8.90 -12.52 7.33
CA VAL A 125 8.83 -11.68 6.12
C VAL A 125 9.95 -12.11 5.16
N TYR A 126 9.62 -12.90 4.14
CA TYR A 126 10.57 -13.37 3.14
C TYR A 126 10.70 -12.37 2.00
N ILE A 127 11.90 -12.16 1.48
CA ILE A 127 12.13 -11.31 0.29
C ILE A 127 11.95 -12.13 -0.99
N LEU A 128 11.29 -11.55 -2.00
CA LEU A 128 10.92 -12.20 -3.26
C LEU A 128 11.81 -11.81 -4.45
N ASN A 129 12.57 -10.72 -4.34
CA ASN A 129 13.48 -10.22 -5.39
C ASN A 129 14.94 -10.16 -4.90
N ASP A 130 15.87 -10.10 -5.85
CA ASP A 130 17.25 -9.67 -5.62
C ASP A 130 17.39 -8.16 -5.88
N ILE A 131 18.49 -7.55 -5.44
CA ILE A 131 18.75 -6.11 -5.62
C ILE A 131 20.16 -5.91 -6.17
N GLU A 132 20.29 -5.43 -7.40
CA GLU A 132 21.59 -5.20 -8.06
C GLU A 132 22.50 -6.45 -7.97
N HIS A 133 23.57 -6.38 -7.18
CA HIS A 133 24.55 -7.44 -6.95
C HIS A 133 24.28 -8.24 -5.66
N TYR A 134 23.24 -7.89 -4.90
CA TYR A 134 22.85 -8.57 -3.66
C TYR A 134 21.85 -9.69 -3.94
N ASN A 135 22.29 -10.93 -3.71
CA ASN A 135 21.43 -12.12 -3.74
C ASN A 135 20.70 -12.29 -2.40
N ILE A 136 19.49 -11.75 -2.30
CA ILE A 136 18.69 -11.70 -1.05
C ILE A 136 17.34 -12.39 -1.14
N LYS A 137 16.92 -12.81 -2.33
CA LYS A 137 15.70 -13.58 -2.53
C LYS A 137 15.69 -14.82 -1.62
N GLY A 138 14.57 -15.05 -0.94
CA GLY A 138 14.38 -16.15 0.01
C GLY A 138 15.00 -15.93 1.39
N LYS A 139 15.72 -14.83 1.64
CA LYS A 139 16.15 -14.43 2.99
C LYS A 139 14.98 -13.80 3.75
N ILE A 140 15.05 -13.84 5.08
CA ILE A 140 14.05 -13.25 5.97
C ILE A 140 14.50 -11.82 6.30
N LEU A 141 13.64 -10.84 6.01
CA LEU A 141 13.82 -9.47 6.45
C LEU A 141 13.46 -9.34 7.93
N THR A 142 14.41 -8.83 8.73
CA THR A 142 14.25 -8.68 10.18
C THR A 142 14.24 -7.22 10.63
N LYS A 143 14.94 -6.32 9.91
CA LYS A 143 14.91 -4.87 10.13
C LYS A 143 15.02 -4.07 8.84
N ILE A 144 14.39 -2.90 8.84
CA ILE A 144 14.68 -1.81 7.89
C ILE A 144 15.20 -0.64 8.70
N ASN A 145 16.36 -0.12 8.31
CA ASN A 145 17.17 0.82 9.07
C ASN A 145 17.39 0.27 10.50
N ASN A 146 17.01 1.05 11.51
CA ASN A 146 17.17 0.67 12.92
C ASN A 146 15.86 0.14 13.54
N THR A 147 14.85 -0.18 12.73
CA THR A 147 13.52 -0.57 13.21
C THR A 147 13.24 -2.03 12.87
N SER A 148 12.82 -2.83 13.86
CA SER A 148 12.43 -4.22 13.63
C SER A 148 11.20 -4.34 12.75
N ILE A 149 11.15 -5.41 11.95
CA ILE A 149 10.04 -5.66 11.02
C ILE A 149 8.70 -5.79 11.76
N ASP A 150 8.68 -6.37 12.95
CA ASP A 150 7.49 -6.46 13.79
C ASP A 150 6.98 -5.08 14.23
N SER A 151 7.90 -4.18 14.58
CA SER A 151 7.55 -2.80 14.95
C SER A 151 7.03 -2.03 13.74
N ILE A 152 7.65 -2.23 12.57
CA ILE A 152 7.19 -1.65 11.30
C ILE A 152 5.77 -2.10 11.01
N ILE A 153 5.51 -3.42 11.00
CA ILE A 153 4.18 -3.98 10.74
C ILE A 153 3.14 -3.43 11.73
N LYS A 154 3.49 -3.33 13.03
CA LYS A 154 2.60 -2.76 14.05
C LYS A 154 2.22 -1.30 13.74
N VAL A 155 3.19 -0.49 13.32
CA VAL A 155 2.94 0.90 12.90
C VAL A 155 2.05 0.93 11.67
N LEU A 156 2.37 0.16 10.62
CA LEU A 156 1.57 0.14 9.39
C LEU A 156 0.13 -0.31 9.65
N PHE A 157 -0.08 -1.32 10.50
CA PHE A 157 -1.42 -1.80 10.85
C PHE A 157 -2.27 -0.78 11.60
N SER A 158 -1.62 0.21 12.21
CA SER A 158 -2.28 1.29 12.93
C SER A 158 -2.71 2.46 12.02
N TYR A 159 -2.30 2.44 10.74
CA TYR A 159 -2.74 3.38 9.71
C TYR A 159 -3.47 2.70 8.54
N SER A 160 -3.46 1.37 8.47
CA SER A 160 -4.13 0.61 7.41
C SER A 160 -5.54 0.21 7.85
N PRO A 161 -6.58 0.91 7.35
CA PRO A 161 -7.96 0.52 7.61
C PRO A 161 -8.39 -0.67 6.75
N ARG A 162 -7.63 -0.96 5.68
CA ARG A 162 -8.04 -1.90 4.64
C ARG A 162 -8.06 -3.34 5.16
N CYS A 163 -9.08 -4.07 4.73
CA CYS A 163 -9.09 -5.53 4.70
C CYS A 163 -8.89 -6.20 6.07
N ALA A 164 -9.49 -5.62 7.11
CA ALA A 164 -9.66 -6.29 8.38
C ALA A 164 -10.95 -5.87 9.07
N ASP A 165 -11.81 -6.86 9.25
CA ASP A 165 -12.98 -6.77 10.10
C ASP A 165 -12.59 -7.22 11.52
N GLY A 166 -12.84 -6.34 12.48
CA GLY A 166 -12.50 -6.54 13.88
C GLY A 166 -10.99 -6.70 14.12
N PHE A 167 -10.59 -7.89 14.56
CA PHE A 167 -9.21 -8.18 15.01
C PHE A 167 -8.42 -9.06 14.03
N ILE A 168 -8.97 -9.32 12.84
CA ILE A 168 -8.33 -10.16 11.83
C ILE A 168 -7.04 -9.49 11.35
N LYS A 169 -5.93 -10.25 11.36
CA LYS A 169 -4.62 -9.79 10.88
C LYS A 169 -4.26 -10.35 9.51
N THR A 170 -4.84 -11.47 9.10
CA THR A 170 -4.48 -12.17 7.86
C THR A 170 -4.74 -11.30 6.63
N GLY A 171 -5.88 -10.62 6.58
CA GLY A 171 -6.18 -9.64 5.54
C GLY A 171 -5.21 -8.46 5.55
N LYS A 172 -4.93 -7.85 6.72
CA LYS A 172 -3.92 -6.77 6.82
C LYS A 172 -2.54 -7.20 6.33
N LEU A 173 -2.08 -8.40 6.70
CA LEU A 173 -0.81 -8.95 6.20
C LEU A 173 -0.84 -9.04 4.67
N ARG A 174 -1.91 -9.63 4.10
CA ARG A 174 -2.05 -9.82 2.65
C ARG A 174 -2.10 -8.51 1.85
N TYR A 175 -2.76 -7.47 2.37
CA TYR A 175 -3.01 -6.24 1.61
C TYR A 175 -2.11 -5.07 1.99
N THR A 176 -1.45 -5.11 3.14
CA THR A 176 -0.55 -4.04 3.62
C THR A 176 0.92 -4.45 3.56
N ILE A 177 1.24 -5.74 3.68
CA ILE A 177 2.63 -6.21 3.80
C ILE A 177 3.06 -7.01 2.57
N ASP A 178 2.29 -8.03 2.17
CA ASP A 178 2.66 -8.90 1.06
C ASP A 178 2.89 -8.13 -0.25
N TYR A 179 3.77 -8.71 -1.07
CA TYR A 179 4.27 -8.16 -2.31
C TYR A 179 4.89 -6.78 -2.11
N SER A 180 4.45 -5.79 -2.89
CA SER A 180 4.92 -4.41 -2.83
C SER A 180 4.33 -3.63 -1.66
N GLY A 181 3.35 -4.19 -0.95
CA GLY A 181 2.64 -3.52 0.15
C GLY A 181 3.61 -2.95 1.18
N LEU A 182 4.49 -3.78 1.75
CA LEU A 182 5.44 -3.31 2.76
C LEU A 182 6.25 -2.11 2.28
N ALA A 183 6.73 -2.13 1.03
CA ALA A 183 7.57 -1.07 0.49
C ALA A 183 6.80 0.25 0.32
N TYR A 184 5.61 0.22 -0.29
CA TYR A 184 4.76 1.40 -0.47
C TYR A 184 4.33 2.00 0.87
N TYR A 185 3.78 1.17 1.76
CA TYR A 185 3.34 1.62 3.08
C TYR A 185 4.51 2.09 3.95
N TYR A 186 5.69 1.46 3.85
CA TYR A 186 6.87 1.98 4.54
C TYR A 186 7.19 3.40 4.08
N THR A 187 7.17 3.67 2.77
CA THR A 187 7.40 5.02 2.22
C THR A 187 6.35 6.04 2.65
N ASP A 188 5.08 5.62 2.79
CA ASP A 188 3.99 6.51 3.25
C ASP A 188 4.13 6.93 4.72
N TYR A 189 4.61 6.04 5.59
CA TYR A 189 4.50 6.20 7.06
C TYR A 189 5.83 6.31 7.79
N PHE A 190 6.95 6.04 7.13
CA PHE A 190 8.29 6.23 7.67
C PHE A 190 9.04 7.32 6.90
N THR A 191 10.11 7.83 7.49
CA THR A 191 10.95 8.85 6.86
C THR A 191 11.49 8.34 5.53
N ASN A 192 11.22 9.09 4.45
CA ASN A 192 11.78 8.83 3.12
C ASN A 192 13.29 9.04 3.16
N THR A 193 14.08 8.02 2.85
CA THR A 193 15.55 8.08 2.85
C THR A 193 16.12 7.69 1.49
N SER A 194 17.24 8.31 1.12
CA SER A 194 17.94 7.96 -0.14
C SER A 194 18.58 6.58 -0.11
N THR A 195 18.79 6.03 1.08
CA THR A 195 19.37 4.70 1.30
C THR A 195 18.66 4.00 2.45
N TYR A 196 18.59 2.68 2.37
CA TYR A 196 18.01 1.79 3.36
C TYR A 196 19.05 0.77 3.81
N THR A 197 19.16 0.56 5.12
CA THR A 197 19.91 -0.55 5.69
C THR A 197 18.96 -1.71 5.95
N LEU A 198 19.23 -2.89 5.41
CA LEU A 198 18.37 -4.07 5.57
C LEU A 198 19.12 -5.13 6.37
N GLU A 199 18.53 -5.58 7.48
CA GLU A 199 19.02 -6.72 8.26
C GLU A 199 18.29 -7.98 7.82
N LEU A 200 19.05 -8.96 7.33
CA LEU A 200 18.54 -10.16 6.68
C LEU A 200 19.04 -11.41 7.39
N LEU A 201 18.16 -12.36 7.64
CA LEU A 201 18.50 -13.68 8.15
C LEU A 201 18.51 -14.67 6.99
N ASN A 202 19.66 -15.31 6.77
CA ASN A 202 19.80 -16.39 5.80
C ASN A 202 19.15 -17.67 6.35
N THR A 203 18.26 -18.26 5.57
CA THR A 203 17.44 -19.41 5.96
C THR A 203 18.20 -20.73 5.96
N LYS A 204 19.36 -20.82 5.29
CA LYS A 204 20.16 -22.05 5.19
C LYS A 204 21.18 -22.19 6.30
N ASN A 205 21.88 -21.11 6.63
CA ASN A 205 22.98 -21.12 7.61
C ASN A 205 22.67 -20.33 8.89
N HIS A 206 21.49 -19.73 8.99
CA HIS A 206 21.02 -18.94 10.14
C HIS A 206 21.91 -17.73 10.49
N GLN A 207 22.75 -17.27 9.55
CA GLN A 207 23.56 -16.07 9.75
C GLN A 207 22.77 -14.82 9.38
N THR A 208 22.96 -13.78 10.17
CA THR A 208 22.46 -12.44 9.89
C THR A 208 23.49 -11.68 9.06
N GLU A 209 23.03 -11.01 8.02
CA GLU A 209 23.81 -10.05 7.25
C GLU A 209 23.08 -8.71 7.21
N THR A 210 23.86 -7.64 7.03
CA THR A 210 23.32 -6.30 6.86
C THR A 210 23.81 -5.73 5.54
N ILE A 211 22.87 -5.31 4.69
CA ILE A 211 23.18 -4.69 3.41
C ILE A 211 22.67 -3.26 3.37
N ARG A 212 23.26 -2.45 2.48
CA ARG A 212 22.81 -1.08 2.24
C ARG A 212 22.42 -0.92 0.78
N VAL A 213 21.21 -0.45 0.54
CA VAL A 213 20.62 -0.30 -0.79
C VAL A 213 20.11 1.12 -1.00
N LYS A 214 20.09 1.59 -2.25
CA LYS A 214 19.49 2.89 -2.60
C LYS A 214 17.98 2.76 -2.65
N GLY A 215 17.26 3.81 -2.26
CA GLY A 215 15.82 3.90 -2.50
C GLY A 215 15.52 4.02 -4.00
N ALA A 216 14.54 3.29 -4.49
CA ALA A 216 14.12 3.29 -5.89
C ALA A 216 13.08 4.38 -6.14
N SER A 217 13.17 5.09 -7.27
CA SER A 217 12.06 5.94 -7.73
C SER A 217 10.83 5.10 -8.04
N SER A 218 9.64 5.71 -8.08
CA SER A 218 8.40 5.00 -8.45
C SER A 218 8.54 4.21 -9.76
N LYS A 219 9.16 4.82 -10.78
CA LYS A 219 9.45 4.15 -12.07
C LYS A 219 10.40 2.95 -11.93
N ALA A 220 11.48 3.10 -11.17
CA ALA A 220 12.43 2.01 -10.97
C ALA A 220 11.82 0.86 -10.15
N PHE A 221 11.04 1.19 -9.12
CA PHE A 221 10.36 0.20 -8.28
C PHE A 221 9.31 -0.59 -9.07
N SER A 222 8.56 0.05 -9.98
CA SER A 222 7.59 -0.63 -10.84
C SER A 222 8.25 -1.72 -11.71
N VAL A 223 9.50 -1.54 -12.13
CA VAL A 223 10.25 -2.60 -12.84
C VAL A 223 10.49 -3.82 -11.95
N ILE A 224 10.84 -3.59 -10.68
CA ILE A 224 11.03 -4.66 -9.68
C ILE A 224 9.69 -5.37 -9.43
N GLU A 225 8.61 -4.60 -9.28
CA GLU A 225 7.25 -5.13 -9.06
C GLU A 225 6.78 -6.02 -10.20
N ASN A 226 6.88 -5.54 -11.44
CA ASN A 226 6.44 -6.28 -12.62
C ASN A 226 7.28 -7.54 -12.90
N ALA A 227 8.49 -7.64 -12.33
CA ALA A 227 9.33 -8.83 -12.44
C ALA A 227 8.90 -9.96 -11.48
N ILE A 228 8.03 -9.68 -10.50
CA ILE A 228 7.56 -10.69 -9.56
C ILE A 228 6.36 -11.42 -10.13
N THR A 229 6.49 -12.76 -10.20
CA THR A 229 5.39 -13.62 -10.57
C THR A 229 4.37 -13.70 -9.43
N HIS A 230 3.13 -13.34 -9.73
CA HIS A 230 2.01 -13.54 -8.84
C HIS A 230 1.35 -14.90 -9.12
N PRO A 231 0.83 -15.61 -8.11
CA PRO A 231 -0.04 -16.74 -8.35
C PRO A 231 -1.26 -16.29 -9.15
N GLU A 232 -1.40 -16.85 -10.34
CA GLU A 232 -2.57 -16.65 -11.20
C GLU A 232 -3.40 -17.93 -11.22
N PHE A 233 -4.71 -17.75 -11.15
CA PHE A 233 -5.67 -18.85 -11.28
C PHE A 233 -6.32 -18.76 -12.65
N GLN A 234 -6.25 -19.86 -13.41
CA GLN A 234 -6.78 -19.92 -14.79
C GLN A 234 -8.31 -19.94 -14.84
N GLN A 235 -8.91 -20.49 -13.78
CA GLN A 235 -10.35 -20.57 -13.62
C GLN A 235 -10.72 -20.03 -12.24
N PRO A 236 -11.89 -19.40 -12.11
CA PRO A 236 -12.31 -18.79 -10.86
C PRO A 236 -12.90 -19.83 -9.86
N ILE A 237 -13.24 -21.03 -10.35
CA ILE A 237 -13.55 -22.23 -9.56
C ILE A 237 -12.93 -23.47 -10.24
N ASP A 238 -12.40 -24.40 -9.44
CA ASP A 238 -11.87 -25.68 -9.92
C ASP A 238 -12.27 -26.82 -8.97
N LEU A 239 -12.55 -28.01 -9.52
CA LEU A 239 -12.84 -29.22 -8.75
C LEU A 239 -11.89 -30.33 -9.18
N LYS A 240 -11.11 -30.83 -8.23
CA LYS A 240 -10.20 -31.96 -8.44
C LYS A 240 -10.57 -33.12 -7.52
N ILE A 241 -10.79 -34.30 -8.11
CA ILE A 241 -11.08 -35.53 -7.37
C ILE A 241 -9.86 -36.46 -7.41
N ASP A 242 -9.32 -36.79 -6.24
CA ASP A 242 -8.31 -37.83 -6.06
C ASP A 242 -9.01 -39.10 -5.56
N THR A 243 -9.33 -40.01 -6.49
CA THR A 243 -10.04 -41.27 -6.20
C THR A 243 -9.24 -42.22 -5.32
N ASN A 244 -7.90 -42.19 -5.42
CA ASN A 244 -7.02 -43.03 -4.61
C ASN A 244 -7.03 -42.59 -3.14
N LYS A 245 -7.00 -41.27 -2.90
CA LYS A 245 -7.12 -40.71 -1.55
C LYS A 245 -8.55 -40.56 -1.07
N LYS A 246 -9.54 -40.77 -1.95
CA LYS A 246 -10.96 -40.51 -1.72
C LYS A 246 -11.22 -39.08 -1.24
N ILE A 247 -10.56 -38.11 -1.88
CA ILE A 247 -10.67 -36.68 -1.54
C ILE A 247 -11.15 -35.91 -2.78
N ALA A 248 -12.15 -35.04 -2.59
CA ALA A 248 -12.49 -34.00 -3.53
C ALA A 248 -12.00 -32.63 -2.99
N GLN A 249 -11.29 -31.87 -3.82
CA GLN A 249 -10.85 -30.51 -3.53
C GLN A 249 -11.59 -29.54 -4.44
N LEU A 250 -12.50 -28.76 -3.86
CA LEU A 250 -13.12 -27.60 -4.50
C LEU A 250 -12.30 -26.35 -4.16
N SER A 251 -11.76 -25.68 -5.18
CA SER A 251 -11.01 -24.44 -5.04
C SER A 251 -11.84 -23.29 -5.60
N ILE A 252 -12.15 -22.30 -4.76
CA ILE A 252 -12.84 -21.08 -5.16
C ILE A 252 -11.82 -19.94 -5.10
N HIS A 253 -11.48 -19.39 -6.26
CA HIS A 253 -10.43 -18.39 -6.41
C HIS A 253 -10.98 -16.96 -6.44
N SER A 254 -12.23 -16.77 -6.86
CA SER A 254 -12.88 -15.46 -6.94
C SER A 254 -14.40 -15.56 -6.96
N PHE A 255 -15.07 -14.63 -6.26
CA PHE A 255 -16.53 -14.42 -6.36
C PHE A 255 -16.92 -13.31 -7.34
N ARG A 256 -15.94 -12.66 -7.98
CA ARG A 256 -16.21 -11.55 -8.90
C ARG A 256 -16.76 -12.10 -10.22
N HIS A 257 -18.02 -11.81 -10.52
CA HIS A 257 -18.72 -12.29 -11.72
C HIS A 257 -17.99 -11.92 -13.03
N THR A 258 -17.23 -10.80 -13.06
CA THR A 258 -16.51 -10.38 -14.28
C THR A 258 -15.33 -11.28 -14.66
N TYR A 259 -14.93 -12.23 -13.79
CA TYR A 259 -13.99 -13.28 -14.18
C TYR A 259 -14.64 -14.36 -15.06
N TYR A 260 -15.97 -14.50 -14.96
CA TYR A 260 -16.76 -15.53 -15.62
C TYR A 260 -17.41 -14.98 -16.89
N ASP A 261 -17.89 -13.74 -16.82
CA ASP A 261 -18.48 -13.03 -17.94
C ASP A 261 -18.09 -11.55 -17.89
N LYS A 262 -17.38 -11.08 -18.92
CA LYS A 262 -17.01 -9.66 -19.02
C LYS A 262 -18.25 -8.75 -19.10
N ASP A 263 -19.38 -9.29 -19.54
CA ASP A 263 -20.65 -8.58 -19.65
C ASP A 263 -21.41 -8.50 -18.32
N GLY A 264 -20.92 -9.17 -17.26
CA GLY A 264 -21.46 -9.03 -15.92
C GLY A 264 -22.64 -9.93 -15.57
N ASN A 265 -22.96 -10.93 -16.40
CA ASN A 265 -24.14 -11.77 -16.17
C ASN A 265 -23.94 -12.72 -14.98
N GLU A 266 -24.71 -12.48 -13.92
CA GLU A 266 -24.65 -13.26 -12.66
C GLU A 266 -25.15 -14.70 -12.83
N ASP A 267 -26.13 -14.95 -13.71
CA ASP A 267 -26.67 -16.30 -13.96
C ASP A 267 -25.61 -17.23 -14.56
N LYS A 268 -24.76 -16.70 -15.45
CA LYS A 268 -23.65 -17.48 -16.01
C LYS A 268 -22.65 -17.88 -14.92
N ALA A 269 -22.32 -16.95 -14.03
CA ALA A 269 -21.44 -17.25 -12.90
C ALA A 269 -22.07 -18.32 -11.99
N PHE A 270 -23.34 -18.14 -11.61
CA PHE A 270 -24.07 -19.09 -10.76
C PHE A 270 -24.11 -20.50 -11.37
N ASN A 271 -24.42 -20.62 -12.67
CA ASN A 271 -24.46 -21.90 -13.38
C ASN A 271 -23.09 -22.60 -13.45
N ILE A 272 -22.00 -21.83 -13.54
CA ILE A 272 -20.64 -22.39 -13.48
C ILE A 272 -20.33 -22.94 -12.08
N PHE A 273 -20.76 -22.24 -11.02
CA PHE A 273 -20.62 -22.72 -9.64
C PHE A 273 -21.41 -24.01 -9.41
N THR A 274 -22.70 -24.04 -9.80
CA THR A 274 -23.58 -25.20 -9.55
C THR A 274 -23.22 -26.40 -10.43
N GLY A 275 -22.93 -26.19 -11.71
CA GLY A 275 -22.60 -27.28 -12.65
C GLY A 275 -21.33 -28.06 -12.30
N LYS A 276 -20.40 -27.47 -11.53
CA LYS A 276 -19.24 -28.19 -11.00
C LYS A 276 -19.56 -29.07 -9.80
N ILE A 277 -20.52 -28.66 -8.98
CA ILE A 277 -20.96 -29.39 -7.79
C ILE A 277 -21.81 -30.60 -8.19
N ASP A 278 -22.69 -30.43 -9.18
CA ASP A 278 -23.62 -31.48 -9.64
C ASP A 278 -22.96 -32.54 -10.56
N SER A 279 -21.69 -32.36 -10.91
CA SER A 279 -20.93 -33.27 -11.77
C SER A 279 -20.26 -34.46 -11.04
N VAL A 280 -20.52 -34.59 -9.74
CA VAL A 280 -19.98 -35.63 -8.84
C VAL A 280 -21.10 -36.54 -8.36
#